data_AF-A0A836WPB4-F1
#
_entry.id   AF-A0A836WPB4-F1
#
_cell.length_a   1.000
_cell.length_b   1.000
_cell.length_c   1.000
_cell.angle_alpha   90.00
_cell.angle_beta   90.00
_cell.angle_gamma   90.00
#
_symmetry.space_group_name_H-M   'P 1'
#
loop_
_entity.id
_entity.type
_entity.pdbx_description
1 polymer ?
#
loop_
_entity_poly.entity_id
_entity_poly.type
_entity_poly.pdbx_seq_one_letter_code
_entity_poly.pdbx_strand_id
1 'polypeptide(L)'
;MFLDSTICAVASPAGEGAIAIIRVSGHNAFTITNKIFRHPKNIKLCEVDSQKMIFGQIIDNNNQIIDEVLITIFKKPNSYTGEDVVEIFCHGAVFIQKKILELLIKNGAEHAREGEFTLRAFLNGKIDLPQAEAINDLIQSKTKLANTIAINQLKGKFSKQIADIRKKLIDFVALIELLQSQ
;
A
#
# COMPACT_ATOMS: atom_id res chain seq x y z
N MET A 1 17.41 4.97 -7.81
CA MET A 1 16.09 5.52 -8.20
C MET A 1 15.04 4.45 -7.89
N PHE A 2 14.77 4.19 -6.60
CA PHE A 2 13.93 3.06 -6.14
C PHE A 2 12.43 3.42 -6.05
N LEU A 3 12.05 4.69 -6.26
CA LEU A 3 10.72 5.23 -5.96
C LEU A 3 9.90 5.62 -7.20
N ASP A 4 10.48 5.58 -8.41
CA ASP A 4 9.77 6.06 -9.60
C ASP A 4 8.95 4.98 -10.32
N SER A 5 9.20 3.70 -10.06
CA SER A 5 8.43 2.62 -10.69
C SER A 5 7.07 2.42 -10.00
N THR A 6 6.07 2.06 -10.80
CA THR A 6 4.74 1.68 -10.30
C THR A 6 4.72 0.18 -10.08
N ILE A 7 4.42 -0.26 -8.86
CA ILE A 7 4.48 -1.67 -8.47
C ILE A 7 3.10 -2.28 -8.33
N CYS A 8 2.99 -3.60 -8.56
CA CYS A 8 1.80 -4.38 -8.31
C CYS A 8 2.09 -5.73 -7.65
N ALA A 9 1.17 -6.22 -6.82
CA ALA A 9 1.16 -7.59 -6.30
C ALA A 9 -0.23 -8.01 -5.80
N VAL A 10 -0.43 -9.31 -5.62
CA VAL A 10 -1.57 -9.83 -4.84
C VAL A 10 -1.37 -9.45 -3.37
N ALA A 11 -2.37 -8.80 -2.77
CA ALA A 11 -2.38 -8.37 -1.38
C ALA A 11 -3.16 -9.31 -0.44
N SER A 12 -3.99 -10.20 -1.01
CA SER A 12 -4.65 -11.28 -0.27
C SER A 12 -3.72 -12.50 -0.07
N PRO A 13 -3.99 -13.38 0.91
CA PRO A 13 -3.26 -14.63 1.08
C PRO A 13 -3.22 -15.46 -0.21
N ALA A 14 -2.14 -16.22 -0.40
CA ALA A 14 -2.00 -17.11 -1.55
C ALA A 14 -3.05 -18.24 -1.50
N GLY A 15 -3.59 -18.58 -2.66
CA GLY A 15 -4.55 -19.66 -2.83
C GLY A 15 -5.83 -19.21 -3.51
N GLU A 16 -6.86 -20.04 -3.35
CA GLU A 16 -8.20 -19.80 -3.85
C GLU A 16 -9.10 -19.22 -2.76
N GLY A 17 -10.01 -18.33 -3.16
CA GLY A 17 -10.99 -17.72 -2.27
C GLY A 17 -12.10 -17.05 -3.06
N ALA A 18 -13.12 -16.56 -2.36
CA ALA A 18 -14.19 -15.82 -3.02
C ALA A 18 -13.66 -14.52 -3.67
N ILE A 19 -12.75 -13.83 -2.99
CA ILE A 19 -12.19 -12.55 -3.41
C ILE A 19 -10.67 -12.58 -3.25
N ALA A 20 -9.96 -12.05 -4.25
CA ALA A 20 -8.57 -11.67 -4.14
C ALA A 20 -8.43 -10.15 -4.35
N ILE A 21 -7.38 -9.58 -3.74
CA ILE A 21 -7.08 -8.17 -3.88
C ILE A 21 -5.74 -8.04 -4.60
N ILE A 22 -5.71 -7.28 -5.69
CA ILE A 22 -4.47 -6.89 -6.37
C ILE A 22 -4.27 -5.41 -6.13
N ARG A 23 -3.13 -5.06 -5.53
CA ARG A 23 -2.76 -3.68 -5.22
C ARG A 23 -1.75 -3.17 -6.24
N VAL A 24 -1.95 -1.95 -6.72
CA VAL A 24 -1.03 -1.21 -7.59
C VAL A 24 -0.69 0.11 -6.90
N SER A 25 0.59 0.47 -6.79
CA SER A 25 1.06 1.71 -6.13
C SER A 25 2.13 2.41 -6.97
N GLY A 26 2.01 3.72 -7.13
CA GLY A 26 3.00 4.56 -7.80
C GLY A 26 2.38 5.61 -8.71
N HIS A 27 3.21 6.47 -9.29
CA HIS A 27 2.76 7.62 -10.10
C HIS A 27 1.84 7.23 -11.28
N ASN A 28 2.06 6.07 -11.88
CA ASN A 28 1.30 5.60 -13.04
C ASN A 28 0.17 4.63 -12.67
N ALA A 29 -0.15 4.44 -11.38
CA ALA A 29 -1.13 3.45 -10.94
C ALA A 29 -2.48 3.60 -11.66
N PHE A 30 -3.05 4.80 -11.68
CA PHE A 30 -4.32 5.06 -12.38
C PHE A 30 -4.22 4.86 -13.89
N THR A 31 -3.14 5.34 -14.50
CA THR A 31 -2.92 5.24 -15.95
C THR A 31 -2.80 3.79 -16.39
N ILE A 32 -2.01 2.99 -15.68
CA ILE A 32 -1.80 1.56 -15.97
C ILE A 32 -3.10 0.79 -15.79
N THR A 33 -3.81 0.97 -14.67
CA THR A 33 -5.08 0.28 -14.44
C THR A 33 -6.15 0.68 -15.45
N ASN A 34 -6.24 1.96 -15.84
CA ASN A 34 -7.20 2.44 -16.85
C ASN A 34 -7.04 1.73 -18.22
N LYS A 35 -5.84 1.26 -18.57
CA LYS A 35 -5.63 0.56 -19.86
C LYS A 35 -6.38 -0.76 -19.92
N ILE A 36 -6.43 -1.47 -18.79
CA ILE A 36 -7.01 -2.82 -18.67
C ILE A 36 -8.43 -2.82 -18.10
N PHE A 37 -8.84 -1.72 -17.44
CA PHE A 37 -10.16 -1.58 -16.86
C PHE A 37 -11.15 -0.92 -17.83
N ARG A 38 -12.38 -1.41 -17.85
CA ARG A 38 -13.50 -0.84 -18.59
C ARG A 38 -14.68 -0.65 -17.65
N HIS A 39 -15.12 0.60 -17.57
CA HIS A 39 -16.36 0.96 -16.89
C HIS A 39 -17.50 1.05 -17.91
N PRO A 40 -18.73 0.57 -17.62
CA PRO A 40 -19.86 0.64 -18.56
C PRO A 40 -20.17 2.07 -19.07
N LYS A 41 -19.93 3.08 -18.23
CA LYS A 41 -20.09 4.51 -18.55
C LYS A 41 -18.78 5.20 -19.02
N ASN A 42 -17.75 4.43 -19.33
CA ASN A 42 -16.44 4.90 -19.79
C ASN A 42 -15.77 5.95 -18.86
N ILE A 43 -15.92 5.78 -17.55
CA ILE A 43 -15.33 6.65 -16.53
C ILE A 43 -13.84 6.34 -16.38
N LYS A 44 -12.99 7.37 -16.38
CA LYS A 44 -11.56 7.23 -16.11
C LYS A 44 -11.29 7.23 -14.61
N LEU A 45 -10.37 6.37 -14.15
CA LEU A 45 -10.00 6.29 -12.74
C LEU A 45 -9.48 7.62 -12.15
N CYS A 46 -8.84 8.48 -12.96
CA CYS A 46 -8.36 9.77 -12.47
C CYS A 46 -9.51 10.74 -12.08
N GLU A 47 -10.69 10.58 -12.68
CA GLU A 47 -11.87 11.43 -12.49
C GLU A 47 -12.73 10.98 -11.30
N VAL A 48 -12.53 9.74 -10.83
CA VAL A 48 -13.27 9.19 -9.68
C VAL A 48 -12.77 9.84 -8.39
N ASP A 49 -13.67 10.06 -7.43
CA ASP A 49 -13.29 10.53 -6.11
C ASP A 49 -12.49 9.45 -5.38
N SER A 50 -11.49 9.87 -4.61
CA SER A 50 -10.70 8.95 -3.79
C SER A 50 -11.60 8.19 -2.80
N GLN A 51 -11.25 6.94 -2.50
CA GLN A 51 -11.95 6.07 -1.55
C GLN A 51 -13.39 5.68 -1.95
N LYS A 52 -13.75 5.81 -3.23
CA LYS A 52 -14.98 5.24 -3.78
C LYS A 52 -14.71 3.91 -4.47
N MET A 53 -15.61 2.96 -4.26
CA MET A 53 -15.66 1.71 -5.01
C MET A 53 -16.44 1.92 -6.31
N ILE A 54 -15.89 1.42 -7.41
CA ILE A 54 -16.53 1.40 -8.72
C ILE A 54 -16.58 -0.02 -9.25
N PHE A 55 -17.66 -0.35 -9.95
CA PHE A 55 -17.82 -1.64 -10.63
C PHE A 55 -17.39 -1.53 -12.09
N GLY A 56 -16.75 -2.56 -12.61
CA GLY A 56 -16.46 -2.67 -14.03
C GLY A 56 -15.82 -4.00 -14.37
N GLN A 57 -15.16 -4.05 -15.51
CA GLN A 57 -14.57 -5.27 -16.05
C GLN A 57 -13.09 -5.06 -16.31
N ILE A 58 -12.28 -6.09 -16.05
CA ILE A 58 -10.93 -6.17 -16.58
C ILE A 58 -10.97 -6.93 -17.89
N ILE A 59 -10.37 -6.35 -18.91
CA ILE A 59 -10.26 -6.93 -20.24
C ILE A 59 -8.80 -7.14 -20.63
N ASP A 60 -8.56 -8.11 -21.49
CA ASP A 60 -7.25 -8.31 -22.10
C ASP A 60 -7.06 -7.48 -23.38
N ASN A 61 -5.89 -7.64 -24.02
CA ASN A 61 -5.54 -6.92 -25.24
C ASN A 61 -6.42 -7.32 -26.45
N ASN A 62 -7.14 -8.44 -26.38
CA ASN A 62 -8.06 -8.93 -27.41
C ASN A 62 -9.52 -8.54 -27.12
N ASN A 63 -9.76 -7.63 -26.15
CA ASN A 63 -11.07 -7.26 -25.64
C ASN A 63 -11.87 -8.43 -25.03
N GLN A 64 -11.21 -9.50 -24.59
CA GLN A 64 -11.86 -10.57 -23.82
C GLN A 64 -11.97 -10.18 -22.35
N ILE A 65 -13.14 -10.41 -21.77
CA ILE A 65 -13.36 -10.18 -20.34
C ILE A 65 -12.59 -11.24 -19.55
N ILE A 66 -11.70 -10.77 -18.68
CA ILE A 66 -10.97 -11.62 -17.74
C ILE A 66 -11.80 -11.81 -16.47
N ASP A 67 -12.36 -10.72 -15.94
CA ASP A 67 -13.18 -10.75 -14.74
C ASP A 67 -14.05 -9.49 -14.59
N GLU A 68 -15.13 -9.61 -13.83
CA GLU A 68 -15.90 -8.49 -13.30
C GLU A 68 -15.35 -8.12 -11.92
N VAL A 69 -14.95 -6.87 -11.74
CA VAL A 69 -14.19 -6.45 -10.57
C VAL A 69 -14.81 -5.22 -9.92
N LEU A 70 -14.51 -5.06 -8.63
CA LEU A 70 -14.63 -3.76 -7.97
C LEU A 70 -13.24 -3.13 -7.91
N ILE A 71 -13.16 -1.83 -8.15
CA ILE A 71 -11.92 -1.06 -7.99
C ILE A 71 -12.13 0.04 -6.97
N THR A 72 -11.15 0.20 -6.08
CA THR A 72 -11.03 1.38 -5.21
C THR A 72 -9.75 2.10 -5.57
N ILE A 73 -9.81 3.43 -5.61
CA ILE A 73 -8.64 4.27 -5.81
C ILE A 73 -8.34 5.10 -4.55
N PHE A 74 -7.07 5.35 -4.31
CA PHE A 74 -6.59 6.21 -3.24
C PHE A 74 -5.63 7.22 -3.85
N LYS A 75 -6.01 8.50 -3.83
CA LYS A 75 -5.18 9.59 -4.34
C LYS A 75 -4.15 9.98 -3.29
N LYS A 76 -2.91 10.24 -3.73
CA LYS A 76 -1.85 10.83 -2.89
C LYS A 76 -2.37 12.10 -2.18
N PRO A 77 -2.01 12.33 -0.90
CA PRO A 77 -1.19 11.51 -0.01
C PRO A 77 -2.00 10.51 0.84
N ASN A 78 -3.30 10.35 0.55
CA ASN A 78 -4.27 9.65 1.40
C ASN A 78 -4.43 8.17 1.03
N SER A 79 -3.29 7.49 0.91
CA SER A 79 -3.18 6.06 0.65
C SER A 79 -2.25 5.38 1.65
N TYR A 80 -2.17 4.05 1.60
CA TYR A 80 -1.27 3.27 2.45
C TYR A 80 0.21 3.64 2.24
N THR A 81 0.65 3.69 0.98
CA THR A 81 2.04 4.02 0.62
C THR A 81 2.31 5.52 0.63
N GLY A 82 1.28 6.37 0.62
CA GLY A 82 1.41 7.82 0.40
C GLY A 82 1.45 8.21 -1.08
N GLU A 83 1.39 7.24 -1.99
CA GLU A 83 1.35 7.43 -3.45
C GLU A 83 -0.09 7.32 -3.98
N ASP A 84 -0.27 7.43 -5.29
CA ASP A 84 -1.50 6.98 -5.93
C ASP A 84 -1.57 5.44 -5.88
N VAL A 85 -2.69 4.92 -5.36
CA VAL A 85 -2.90 3.48 -5.18
C VAL A 85 -4.23 3.06 -5.78
N VAL A 86 -4.24 1.91 -6.45
CA VAL A 86 -5.44 1.21 -6.92
C VAL A 86 -5.51 -0.14 -6.25
N GLU A 87 -6.67 -0.50 -5.72
CA GLU A 87 -6.98 -1.85 -5.26
C GLU A 87 -8.06 -2.44 -6.16
N ILE A 88 -7.75 -3.59 -6.77
CA ILE A 88 -8.63 -4.35 -7.64
C ILE A 88 -9.12 -5.56 -6.85
N PHE A 89 -10.42 -5.63 -6.63
CA PHE A 89 -11.11 -6.73 -5.97
C PHE A 89 -11.69 -7.63 -7.06
N CYS A 90 -11.04 -8.77 -7.29
CA CYS A 90 -11.41 -9.75 -8.30
C CYS A 90 -11.83 -11.07 -7.65
N HIS A 91 -12.42 -11.97 -8.43
CA HIS A 91 -12.64 -13.34 -7.98
C HIS A 91 -11.31 -14.01 -7.65
N GLY A 92 -11.27 -14.74 -6.54
CA GLY A 92 -10.04 -15.31 -6.00
C GLY A 92 -9.49 -16.53 -6.74
N ALA A 93 -9.84 -16.76 -8.01
CA ALA A 93 -9.24 -17.82 -8.80
C ALA A 93 -7.78 -17.49 -9.14
N VAL A 94 -6.85 -18.42 -8.90
CA VAL A 94 -5.41 -18.22 -9.16
C VAL A 94 -5.13 -17.84 -10.60
N PHE A 95 -5.91 -18.37 -11.55
CA PHE A 95 -5.83 -18.00 -12.97
C PHE A 95 -6.13 -16.51 -13.21
N ILE A 96 -7.25 -16.00 -12.65
CA ILE A 96 -7.65 -14.59 -12.77
C ILE A 96 -6.58 -13.69 -12.15
N GLN A 97 -6.11 -14.03 -10.95
CA GLN A 97 -5.08 -13.26 -10.25
C GLN A 97 -3.80 -13.11 -11.10
N LYS A 98 -3.28 -14.22 -11.64
CA LYS A 98 -2.10 -14.23 -12.52
C LYS A 98 -2.34 -13.42 -13.78
N LYS A 99 -3.51 -13.55 -14.40
CA LYS A 99 -3.82 -12.85 -15.66
C LYS A 99 -3.88 -11.34 -15.47
N ILE A 100 -4.48 -10.86 -14.38
CA ILE A 100 -4.52 -9.44 -14.07
C ILE A 100 -3.11 -8.91 -13.79
N LEU A 101 -2.28 -9.63 -13.03
CA LEU A 101 -0.89 -9.24 -12.80
C LEU A 101 -0.08 -9.15 -14.10
N GLU A 102 -0.18 -10.15 -14.98
CA GLU A 102 0.47 -10.13 -16.29
C GLU A 102 0.06 -8.90 -17.12
N LEU A 103 -1.23 -8.57 -17.11
CA LEU A 103 -1.76 -7.40 -17.82
C LEU A 103 -1.22 -6.10 -17.25
N LEU A 104 -1.17 -5.95 -15.92
CA LEU A 104 -0.59 -4.79 -15.26
C LEU A 104 0.90 -4.63 -15.62
N ILE A 105 1.67 -5.73 -15.57
CA ILE A 105 3.11 -5.72 -15.86
C ILE A 105 3.36 -5.35 -17.33
N LYS A 106 2.63 -5.94 -18.26
CA LYS A 106 2.70 -5.60 -19.69
C LYS A 106 2.39 -4.12 -19.97
N ASN A 107 1.60 -3.48 -19.11
CA ASN A 107 1.21 -2.08 -19.26
C ASN A 107 2.13 -1.08 -18.54
N GLY A 108 3.19 -1.55 -17.90
CA GLY A 108 4.25 -0.72 -17.30
C GLY A 108 4.36 -0.81 -15.77
N ALA A 109 3.64 -1.73 -15.12
CA ALA A 109 3.86 -2.02 -13.71
C ALA A 109 5.03 -3.00 -13.52
N GLU A 110 5.65 -2.97 -12.35
CA GLU A 110 6.66 -3.93 -11.91
C GLU A 110 6.10 -4.81 -10.80
N HIS A 111 6.63 -6.03 -10.66
CA HIS A 111 6.25 -6.87 -9.53
C HIS A 111 6.84 -6.29 -8.24
N ALA A 112 6.00 -6.05 -7.23
CA ALA A 112 6.47 -5.56 -5.94
C ALA A 112 7.39 -6.59 -5.28
N ARG A 113 8.46 -6.11 -4.63
CA ARG A 113 9.32 -6.92 -3.75
C ARG A 113 8.64 -7.15 -2.40
N GLU A 114 9.15 -8.11 -1.65
CA GLU A 114 8.70 -8.38 -0.29
C GLU A 114 8.78 -7.12 0.58
N GLY A 115 7.68 -6.77 1.23
CA GLY A 115 7.60 -5.59 2.10
C GLY A 115 7.63 -4.24 1.38
N GLU A 116 7.70 -4.19 0.05
CA GLU A 116 7.95 -2.93 -0.68
C GLU A 116 6.85 -1.87 -0.46
N PHE A 117 5.57 -2.26 -0.38
CA PHE A 117 4.49 -1.33 -0.07
C PHE A 117 4.68 -0.67 1.31
N THR A 118 5.07 -1.44 2.32
CA THR A 118 5.32 -0.93 3.68
C THR A 118 6.59 -0.09 3.71
N LEU A 119 7.63 -0.49 2.97
CA LEU A 119 8.84 0.32 2.80
C LEU A 119 8.52 1.69 2.19
N ARG A 120 7.68 1.75 1.14
CA ARG A 120 7.25 3.03 0.54
C ARG A 120 6.43 3.87 1.51
N ALA A 121 5.55 3.26 2.30
CA ALA A 121 4.83 3.96 3.36
C ALA A 121 5.80 4.61 4.38
N PHE A 122 6.84 3.90 4.78
CA PHE A 122 7.89 4.42 5.66
C PHE A 122 8.67 5.57 4.99
N LEU A 123 9.14 5.39 3.75
CA LEU A 123 9.89 6.41 3.01
C LEU A 123 9.08 7.69 2.76
N ASN A 124 7.76 7.57 2.57
CA ASN A 124 6.85 8.70 2.41
C ASN A 124 6.37 9.28 3.75
N GLY A 125 6.93 8.84 4.89
CA GLY A 125 6.62 9.37 6.22
C GLY A 125 5.20 9.06 6.71
N LYS A 126 4.51 8.07 6.12
CA LYS A 126 3.17 7.64 6.56
C LYS A 126 3.22 6.87 7.87
N ILE A 127 4.33 6.17 8.09
CA ILE A 127 4.63 5.36 9.26
C ILE A 127 6.12 5.50 9.59
N ASP A 128 6.49 5.27 10.84
CA ASP A 128 7.89 5.09 11.24
C ASP A 128 8.33 3.62 11.18
N LEU A 129 9.61 3.37 11.44
CA LEU A 129 10.19 2.02 11.36
C LEU A 129 9.59 1.06 12.41
N PRO A 130 9.42 1.45 13.69
CA PRO A 130 8.70 0.61 14.66
C PRO A 130 7.27 0.25 14.23
N GLN A 131 6.54 1.18 13.60
CA GLN A 131 5.21 0.91 13.05
C GLN A 131 5.27 -0.04 11.87
N ALA A 132 6.27 0.07 10.99
CA ALA A 132 6.47 -0.86 9.87
C ALA A 132 6.70 -2.30 10.35
N GLU A 133 7.53 -2.49 11.38
CA GLU A 133 7.75 -3.80 12.00
C GLU A 133 6.47 -4.35 12.65
N ALA A 134 5.72 -3.49 13.35
CA ALA A 134 4.48 -3.87 14.00
C ALA A 134 3.41 -4.39 13.03
N ILE A 135 3.42 -3.95 11.77
CA ILE A 135 2.51 -4.48 10.74
C ILE A 135 2.78 -5.97 10.52
N ASN A 136 4.05 -6.36 10.39
CA ASN A 136 4.42 -7.77 10.20
C ASN A 136 4.09 -8.60 11.44
N ASP A 137 4.38 -8.09 12.64
CA ASP A 137 4.04 -8.75 13.90
C ASP A 137 2.54 -8.96 14.06
N LEU A 138 1.74 -7.97 13.64
CA LEU A 138 0.28 -8.07 13.68
C LEU A 138 -0.24 -9.17 12.74
N ILE A 139 0.27 -9.22 11.51
CA ILE A 139 -0.10 -10.23 10.50
C ILE A 139 0.27 -11.64 10.99
N GLN A 140 1.43 -11.80 11.63
CA GLN A 140 1.91 -13.11 12.10
C GLN A 140 1.39 -13.51 13.49
N SER A 141 0.68 -12.62 14.19
CA SER A 141 0.27 -12.86 15.57
C SER A 141 -0.65 -14.08 15.73
N LYS A 142 -0.26 -15.01 16.62
CA LYS A 142 -1.03 -16.23 16.94
C LYS A 142 -1.71 -16.19 18.31
N THR A 143 -1.40 -15.19 19.13
CA THR A 143 -1.97 -15.05 20.49
C THR A 143 -2.58 -13.67 20.68
N LYS A 144 -3.60 -13.59 21.54
CA LYS A 144 -4.27 -12.32 21.88
C LYS A 144 -3.29 -11.27 22.43
N LEU A 145 -2.31 -11.72 23.23
CA LEU A 145 -1.30 -10.84 23.81
C LEU A 145 -0.39 -10.25 22.72
N ALA A 146 0.16 -11.09 21.85
CA ALA A 146 1.02 -10.64 20.74
C ALA A 146 0.26 -9.67 19.82
N ASN A 147 -0.99 -9.98 19.48
CA ASN A 147 -1.85 -9.11 18.69
C ASN A 147 -2.05 -7.73 19.36
N THR A 148 -2.32 -7.71 20.67
CA THR A 148 -2.50 -6.47 21.43
C THR A 148 -1.21 -5.63 21.48
N ILE A 149 -0.05 -6.26 21.64
CA ILE A 149 1.25 -5.59 21.62
C ILE A 149 1.50 -4.95 20.25
N ALA A 150 1.33 -5.70 19.17
CA ALA A 150 1.52 -5.21 17.80
C ALA A 150 0.58 -4.03 17.48
N ILE A 151 -0.71 -4.09 17.88
CA ILE A 151 -1.65 -2.97 17.72
C ILE A 151 -1.16 -1.71 18.47
N ASN A 152 -0.65 -1.87 19.69
CA ASN A 152 -0.16 -0.74 20.48
C ASN A 152 1.06 -0.08 19.83
N GLN A 153 1.96 -0.87 19.25
CA GLN A 153 3.12 -0.38 18.51
C GLN A 153 2.71 0.30 17.20
N LEU A 154 1.78 -0.29 16.45
CA LEU A 154 1.21 0.30 15.24
C LEU A 154 0.58 1.67 15.49
N LYS A 155 -0.07 1.87 16.64
CA LYS A 155 -0.63 3.16 17.07
C LYS A 155 0.43 4.20 17.46
N GLY A 156 1.72 3.89 17.35
CA GLY A 156 2.82 4.82 17.62
C GLY A 156 3.09 5.05 19.10
N LYS A 157 2.59 4.20 20.02
CA LYS A 157 2.81 4.37 21.47
C LYS A 157 4.31 4.31 21.81
N PHE A 158 5.04 3.37 21.24
CA PHE A 158 6.49 3.24 21.45
C PHE A 158 7.25 4.43 20.84
N SER A 159 6.91 4.80 19.61
CA SER A 159 7.53 5.94 18.91
C SER A 159 7.38 7.25 19.68
N LYS A 160 6.21 7.48 20.30
CA LYS A 160 5.98 8.63 21.17
C LYS A 160 6.89 8.63 22.40
N GLN A 161 7.02 7.48 23.07
CA GLN A 161 7.92 7.35 24.23
C GLN A 161 9.39 7.59 23.86
N ILE A 162 9.85 7.05 22.73
CA ILE A 162 11.21 7.28 22.22
C ILE A 162 11.41 8.76 21.88
N ALA A 163 10.43 9.40 21.23
CA ALA A 163 10.50 10.81 20.91
C ALA A 163 10.59 11.69 22.17
N ASP A 164 9.85 11.35 23.22
CA ASP A 164 9.89 12.07 24.51
C ASP A 164 11.26 11.93 25.19
N ILE A 165 11.87 10.73 25.17
CA ILE A 165 13.23 10.51 25.70
C ILE A 165 14.26 11.27 24.86
N ARG A 166 14.17 11.18 23.53
CA ARG A 166 15.06 11.89 22.61
C ARG A 166 15.02 13.40 22.86
N LYS A 167 13.83 13.96 23.08
CA LYS A 167 13.66 15.38 23.39
C LYS A 167 14.43 15.75 24.66
N LYS A 168 14.26 14.99 25.74
CA LYS A 168 14.99 15.23 27.01
C LYS A 168 16.50 15.19 26.81
N LEU A 169 17.00 14.23 26.03
CA LEU A 169 18.45 14.12 25.75
C LEU A 169 18.97 15.32 24.94
N ILE A 170 18.22 15.78 23.93
CA ILE A 170 18.56 16.99 23.17
C ILE A 170 18.59 18.21 24.10
N ASP A 171 17.60 18.35 24.98
CA ASP A 171 17.54 19.45 25.96
C ASP A 171 18.77 19.43 26.91
N PHE A 172 19.21 18.24 27.35
CA PHE A 172 20.43 18.09 28.15
C PHE A 172 21.70 18.45 27.40
N VAL A 173 21.85 18.00 26.14
CA VAL A 173 23.01 18.34 25.31
C VAL A 173 23.07 19.85 25.06
N ALA A 174 21.94 20.48 24.75
CA ALA A 174 21.86 21.92 24.55
C ALA A 174 22.29 22.71 25.80
N LEU A 175 21.92 22.24 27.00
CA LEU A 175 22.36 22.84 28.26
C LEU A 175 23.88 22.72 28.45
N ILE A 176 24.48 21.58 28.12
CA ILE A 176 25.93 21.38 28.24
C ILE A 176 26.68 22.26 27.23
N GLU A 177 26.22 22.34 25.98
CA GLU A 177 26.85 23.19 24.96
C GLU A 177 26.78 24.68 25.33
N LEU A 178 25.66 25.15 25.89
CA LEU A 178 25.54 26.53 26.39
C LEU A 178 26.53 26.82 27.53
N LEU A 179 26.76 25.85 28.41
CA LEU A 179 27.72 25.98 29.51
C LEU A 179 29.18 25.93 29.03
N GLN A 180 29.47 25.26 27.90
CA GLN A 180 30.81 25.21 27.31
C GLN A 180 31.16 26.42 26.43
N SER A 181 30.17 27.24 26.06
CA SER A 181 30.34 28.43 25.23
C SER A 181 30.40 29.74 26.03
N GLN A 182 30.53 29.64 27.36
CA GLN A 182 30.95 30.71 28.28
C GLN A 182 32.40 30.52 28.72
#